data_AF-A0A6G4R977-F1
#
_entry.id   AF-A0A6G4R977-F1
#
_cell.length_a   1.000
_cell.length_b   1.000
_cell.length_c   1.000
_cell.angle_alpha   90.00
_cell.angle_beta   90.00
_cell.angle_gamma   90.00
#
_symmetry.space_group_name_H-M   'P 1'
#
loop_
_entity.id
_entity.type
_entity.pdbx_description
1 polymer ?
#
loop_
_entity_poly.entity_id
_entity_poly.type
_entity_poly.pdbx_seq_one_letter_code
_entity_poly.pdbx_strand_id
1 'polypeptide(L)'
;MVNRRNVLKGGLAAITAGAVGMSVTGTSGAQAGSDGMLVNEFESDSYPGTNAVDEWTNHAAFDDAALEDGALRLEYDDGGFFGSVLLTDVSAYERLELVVRGDDGGEEDDIDLRVGDVRAQLSELTDDSIGTEFDTVSIDLEEAGVSRSAVRQLRLGFWHDASGAIELEEIAFVGDGDGNGEDPPQVVTEEMTLAEYYEDYEYGGTGDAVEIDEYFPGELGDGHGDHDQVNWPDEEKADYFNVDLEAIEDGARDGSVTFGEMGDVVINHVTQLEEEGVPRQAIVQLLPRLIFLPEETEELTLHNGPPNYWDEMYGPQEATNDPDTLIQDPWPPDARSYDPDEVAIRDRAHDQPQHEDQEGWTENDLLSDDRYYDDDNPIHLLGDDIHPATEEPLGGDGFTANAPMNCRATVHEESDAWWYQILEFENLSPVPYHLNAAVIMWIGPSGANGDLRTGHYNNEQRPQPGWGHPQRDVIEVMYDEEQQLSAYAVRIAFHDEPYNMRTAYPNQRWSLEIGMSANDHFDDEQSREELVQTMVESCHVEVETDMDRNDDLLDALDLRNRMTN
;
A
#
# COMPACT_ATOMS: atom_id res chain seq x y z
N MET A 1 -22.86 59.55 13.19
CA MET A 1 -22.28 59.17 11.88
C MET A 1 -22.71 57.73 11.66
N VAL A 2 -23.81 57.55 10.93
CA VAL A 2 -23.85 57.04 9.54
C VAL A 2 -23.36 55.58 9.48
N ASN A 3 -24.05 54.60 8.91
CA ASN A 3 -25.45 54.30 8.64
C ASN A 3 -25.45 52.83 8.21
N ARG A 4 -26.53 52.08 8.49
CA ARG A 4 -26.77 50.75 7.92
C ARG A 4 -26.67 50.77 6.38
N ARG A 5 -26.16 49.70 5.79
CA ARG A 5 -26.56 49.24 4.45
C ARG A 5 -26.92 47.76 4.49
N ASN A 6 -28.23 47.52 4.46
CA ASN A 6 -28.84 46.31 3.93
C ASN A 6 -28.78 46.34 2.37
N VAL A 7 -29.20 45.22 1.78
CA VAL A 7 -29.72 45.02 0.40
C VAL A 7 -28.59 44.66 -0.59
N LEU A 8 -28.62 43.55 -1.35
CA LEU A 8 -29.73 42.81 -1.97
C LEU A 8 -29.69 41.29 -1.69
N LYS A 9 -30.82 40.74 -1.24
CA LYS A 9 -31.30 39.42 -1.66
C LYS A 9 -32.13 39.66 -2.93
N GLY A 10 -31.72 39.12 -4.06
CA GLY A 10 -32.56 38.95 -5.25
C GLY A 10 -33.16 37.56 -5.20
N GLY A 11 -34.49 37.48 -5.31
CA GLY A 11 -35.21 36.22 -5.46
C GLY A 11 -35.91 36.14 -6.81
N LEU A 12 -36.54 34.97 -7.00
CA LEU A 12 -37.35 34.47 -8.12
C LEU A 12 -36.54 33.86 -9.28
N ALA A 13 -36.86 32.67 -9.80
CA ALA A 13 -38.17 32.01 -9.85
C ALA A 13 -38.08 30.48 -9.84
N ALA A 14 -38.99 29.85 -9.09
CA ALA A 14 -39.44 28.49 -9.36
C ALA A 14 -40.29 28.49 -10.64
N ILE A 15 -39.97 27.61 -11.58
CA ILE A 15 -40.87 27.18 -12.66
C ILE A 15 -40.98 25.66 -12.57
N THR A 16 -42.21 25.21 -12.40
CA THR A 16 -42.62 23.80 -12.38
C THR A 16 -42.93 23.34 -13.80
N ALA A 17 -42.57 22.08 -14.08
CA ALA A 17 -43.16 21.13 -15.03
C ALA A 17 -42.99 21.36 -16.55
N GLY A 18 -42.35 20.38 -17.19
CA GLY A 18 -42.41 20.16 -18.63
C GLY A 18 -41.59 18.95 -19.07
N ALA A 19 -42.09 17.73 -18.81
CA ALA A 19 -41.61 16.54 -19.49
C ALA A 19 -41.81 16.70 -21.00
N VAL A 20 -40.72 16.77 -21.75
CA VAL A 20 -40.69 16.63 -23.20
C VAL A 20 -39.55 15.68 -23.51
N GLY A 21 -39.92 14.45 -23.88
CA GLY A 21 -38.98 13.51 -24.46
C GLY A 21 -38.41 14.09 -25.75
N MET A 22 -37.10 14.28 -25.79
CA MET A 22 -36.34 14.47 -27.01
C MET A 22 -35.47 13.25 -27.21
N SER A 23 -35.85 12.48 -28.22
CA SER A 23 -35.04 11.46 -28.89
C SER A 23 -33.73 12.10 -29.33
N VAL A 24 -32.63 11.83 -28.61
CA VAL A 24 -31.29 12.08 -29.13
C VAL A 24 -31.03 11.01 -30.18
N THR A 25 -30.87 11.48 -31.41
CA THR A 25 -30.47 10.65 -32.54
C THR A 25 -28.96 10.65 -32.48
N GLY A 26 -28.37 9.50 -32.13
CA GLY A 26 -26.92 9.34 -32.07
C GLY A 26 -26.27 9.76 -33.38
N THR A 27 -25.25 10.61 -33.25
CA THR A 27 -24.24 10.79 -34.28
C THR A 27 -22.94 10.42 -33.61
N SER A 28 -22.44 9.25 -33.98
CA SER A 28 -21.13 8.72 -33.64
C SER A 28 -20.04 9.56 -34.31
N GLY A 29 -19.06 10.02 -33.53
CA GLY A 29 -17.79 10.57 -34.00
C GLY A 29 -16.90 10.84 -32.79
N ALA A 30 -15.77 10.12 -32.73
CA ALA A 30 -14.73 10.10 -31.69
C ALA A 30 -15.19 9.72 -30.28
N GLN A 31 -14.63 8.63 -29.79
CA GLN A 31 -14.74 8.16 -28.42
C GLN A 31 -13.69 8.97 -27.65
N ALA A 32 -14.13 9.91 -26.80
CA ALA A 32 -13.24 10.58 -25.85
C ALA A 32 -12.54 9.48 -25.05
N GLY A 33 -11.22 9.44 -25.16
CA GLY A 33 -10.41 8.33 -24.71
C GLY A 33 -9.17 8.86 -24.05
N SER A 34 -9.17 8.85 -22.72
CA SER A 34 -8.05 8.34 -21.93
C SER A 34 -8.47 8.26 -20.45
N ASP A 35 -8.26 7.10 -19.82
CA ASP A 35 -8.27 6.92 -18.36
C ASP A 35 -6.97 7.54 -17.79
N GLY A 36 -6.84 8.88 -17.91
CA GLY A 36 -5.61 9.61 -17.64
C GLY A 36 -5.85 10.99 -17.01
N MET A 37 -4.77 11.63 -16.56
CA MET A 37 -4.85 13.02 -16.11
C MET A 37 -5.02 13.96 -17.30
N LEU A 38 -6.25 14.41 -17.47
CA LEU A 38 -6.60 15.43 -18.44
C LEU A 38 -5.85 16.74 -18.17
N VAL A 39 -5.24 17.29 -19.21
CA VAL A 39 -4.66 18.65 -19.20
C VAL A 39 -5.64 19.63 -19.82
N ASN A 40 -6.17 19.36 -21.02
CA ASN A 40 -7.23 20.16 -21.64
C ASN A 40 -8.07 19.29 -22.58
N GLU A 41 -9.39 19.41 -22.50
CA GLU A 41 -10.37 18.81 -23.43
C GLU A 41 -11.00 19.84 -24.38
N PHE A 42 -10.66 21.13 -24.23
CA PHE A 42 -11.14 22.25 -25.06
C PHE A 42 -12.67 22.41 -25.21
N GLU A 43 -13.47 21.60 -24.52
CA GLU A 43 -14.94 21.72 -24.43
C GLU A 43 -15.40 22.72 -23.34
N SER A 44 -14.54 22.99 -22.36
CA SER A 44 -14.87 23.83 -21.21
C SER A 44 -14.79 25.33 -21.51
N ASP A 45 -15.73 26.11 -20.97
CA ASP A 45 -15.75 27.59 -21.04
C ASP A 45 -14.55 28.25 -20.31
N SER A 46 -13.71 27.47 -19.62
CA SER A 46 -12.53 27.92 -18.87
C SER A 46 -11.28 28.16 -19.73
N TYR A 47 -11.25 27.63 -20.96
CA TYR A 47 -10.21 27.91 -21.93
C TYR A 47 -10.55 29.13 -22.81
N PRO A 48 -9.64 30.11 -23.01
CA PRO A 48 -8.33 30.24 -22.37
C PRO A 48 -8.45 30.79 -20.94
N GLY A 49 -7.52 30.40 -20.08
CA GLY A 49 -7.51 30.84 -18.68
C GLY A 49 -7.01 29.73 -17.77
N THR A 50 -7.81 28.68 -17.65
CA THR A 50 -7.60 27.57 -16.72
C THR A 50 -7.71 26.23 -17.44
N ASN A 51 -6.81 25.30 -17.11
CA ASN A 51 -6.77 23.93 -17.63
C ASN A 51 -7.52 22.96 -16.69
N ALA A 52 -7.56 21.67 -17.01
CA ALA A 52 -8.29 20.68 -16.22
C ALA A 52 -7.67 20.42 -14.83
N VAL A 53 -6.42 20.83 -14.59
CA VAL A 53 -5.75 20.77 -13.27
C VAL A 53 -5.75 22.13 -12.54
N ASP A 54 -6.71 22.99 -12.86
CA ASP A 54 -6.92 24.32 -12.25
C ASP A 54 -5.76 25.33 -12.40
N GLU A 55 -4.85 25.09 -13.34
CA GLU A 55 -3.67 25.91 -13.59
C GLU A 55 -3.76 26.73 -14.90
N TRP A 56 -2.86 27.71 -15.05
CA TRP A 56 -2.90 28.63 -16.19
C TRP A 56 -2.68 27.92 -17.53
N THR A 57 -3.54 28.18 -18.50
CA THR A 57 -3.35 27.74 -19.90
C THR A 57 -3.76 28.82 -20.89
N ASN A 58 -2.99 28.97 -21.97
CA ASN A 58 -3.30 29.91 -23.05
C ASN A 58 -2.50 29.62 -24.32
N HIS A 59 -2.89 30.28 -25.40
CA HIS A 59 -2.13 30.39 -26.63
C HIS A 59 -1.78 31.85 -26.93
N ALA A 60 -0.70 32.10 -27.66
CA ALA A 60 -0.35 33.44 -28.11
C ALA A 60 0.50 33.43 -29.37
N ALA A 61 0.42 34.54 -30.12
CA ALA A 61 1.25 34.83 -31.30
C ALA A 61 1.05 33.87 -32.48
N PHE A 62 -0.13 33.26 -32.59
CA PHE A 62 -0.62 32.59 -33.79
C PHE A 62 -1.19 33.62 -34.79
N ASP A 63 -1.18 33.27 -36.07
CA ASP A 63 -1.74 34.09 -37.15
C ASP A 63 -3.27 34.15 -37.04
N ASP A 64 -3.89 33.01 -36.71
CA ASP A 64 -5.28 32.91 -36.25
C ASP A 64 -5.43 31.80 -35.21
N ALA A 65 -6.43 31.93 -34.34
CA ALA A 65 -6.77 30.90 -33.37
C ALA A 65 -8.26 30.90 -33.07
N ALA A 66 -8.88 29.72 -33.09
CA ALA A 66 -10.31 29.56 -32.89
C ALA A 66 -10.61 28.31 -32.06
N LEU A 67 -11.59 28.43 -31.17
CA LEU A 67 -12.15 27.30 -30.42
C LEU A 67 -13.51 26.97 -31.03
N GLU A 68 -13.60 25.86 -31.76
CA GLU A 68 -14.82 25.45 -32.48
C GLU A 68 -15.06 23.95 -32.28
N ASP A 69 -16.31 23.58 -31.99
CA ASP A 69 -16.75 22.18 -31.84
C ASP A 69 -15.86 21.32 -30.91
N GLY A 70 -15.39 21.90 -29.79
CA GLY A 70 -14.56 21.19 -28.80
C GLY A 70 -13.08 21.09 -29.16
N ALA A 71 -12.63 21.72 -30.25
CA ALA A 71 -11.22 21.70 -30.66
C ALA A 71 -10.63 23.11 -30.78
N LEU A 72 -9.38 23.26 -30.32
CA LEU A 72 -8.58 24.46 -30.49
C LEU A 72 -7.79 24.40 -31.80
N ARG A 73 -8.20 25.22 -32.76
CA ARG A 73 -7.45 25.46 -34.00
C ARG A 73 -6.38 26.53 -33.79
N LEU A 74 -5.16 26.24 -34.23
CA LEU A 74 -3.99 27.13 -34.15
C LEU A 74 -3.35 27.25 -35.54
N GLU A 75 -3.52 28.40 -36.20
CA GLU A 75 -2.87 28.70 -37.49
C GLU A 75 -1.56 29.45 -37.25
N TYR A 76 -0.45 28.93 -37.78
CA TYR A 76 0.90 29.47 -37.56
C TYR A 76 1.59 29.83 -38.88
N ASP A 77 2.37 30.90 -38.86
CA ASP A 77 3.34 31.31 -39.89
C ASP A 77 4.59 31.84 -39.18
N ASP A 78 5.59 30.97 -39.00
CA ASP A 78 6.84 31.25 -38.30
C ASP A 78 6.65 31.84 -36.89
N GLY A 79 5.64 31.35 -36.16
CA GLY A 79 5.40 31.78 -34.79
C GLY A 79 4.18 31.15 -34.13
N GLY A 80 4.10 31.35 -32.82
CA GLY A 80 2.99 30.88 -31.99
C GLY A 80 3.47 29.97 -30.86
N PHE A 81 2.74 30.00 -29.75
CA PHE A 81 2.89 28.96 -28.75
C PHE A 81 1.57 28.70 -28.01
N PHE A 82 1.33 27.44 -27.71
CA PHE A 82 0.42 26.99 -26.69
C PHE A 82 1.22 26.69 -25.41
N GLY A 83 0.72 27.08 -24.24
CA GLY A 83 1.37 26.79 -22.97
C GLY A 83 0.36 26.51 -21.87
N SER A 84 0.64 25.45 -21.11
CA SER A 84 -0.13 25.00 -19.96
C SER A 84 0.81 24.82 -18.76
N VAL A 85 0.50 25.45 -17.63
CA VAL A 85 1.16 25.21 -16.34
C VAL A 85 0.56 23.96 -15.73
N LEU A 86 1.39 23.08 -15.15
CA LEU A 86 0.93 21.81 -14.57
C LEU A 86 1.18 21.77 -13.07
N LEU A 87 2.43 22.01 -12.65
CA LEU A 87 2.85 21.98 -11.23
C LEU A 87 2.46 20.69 -10.49
N THR A 88 2.44 19.59 -11.22
CA THR A 88 1.91 18.31 -10.77
C THR A 88 2.96 17.22 -10.97
N ASP A 89 2.92 16.22 -10.10
CA ASP A 89 3.63 14.97 -10.27
C ASP A 89 2.89 14.11 -11.32
N VAL A 90 3.60 13.68 -12.36
CA VAL A 90 3.05 12.79 -13.40
C VAL A 90 3.73 11.42 -13.40
N SER A 91 4.34 11.02 -12.28
CA SER A 91 5.08 9.75 -12.17
C SER A 91 4.19 8.53 -12.39
N ALA A 92 2.90 8.64 -12.08
CA ALA A 92 1.86 7.63 -12.35
C ALA A 92 1.53 7.45 -13.84
N TYR A 93 2.02 8.33 -14.72
CA TYR A 93 1.71 8.29 -16.15
C TYR A 93 2.95 7.94 -16.95
N GLU A 94 2.75 7.19 -18.03
CA GLU A 94 3.84 6.73 -18.90
C GLU A 94 3.88 7.51 -20.20
N ARG A 95 2.70 7.97 -20.66
CA ARG A 95 2.56 8.63 -21.95
C ARG A 95 1.94 10.01 -21.79
N LEU A 96 2.40 10.96 -22.62
CA LEU A 96 1.68 12.19 -22.92
C LEU A 96 0.97 11.98 -24.26
N GLU A 97 -0.34 12.12 -24.27
CA GLU A 97 -1.17 11.97 -25.45
C GLU A 97 -1.72 13.31 -25.93
N LEU A 98 -1.71 13.50 -27.25
CA LEU A 98 -2.31 14.64 -27.96
C LEU A 98 -3.32 14.10 -28.96
N VAL A 99 -4.61 14.39 -28.78
CA VAL A 99 -5.62 14.13 -29.81
C VAL A 99 -5.60 15.31 -30.78
N VAL A 100 -5.05 15.09 -31.97
CA VAL A 100 -4.62 16.17 -32.87
C VAL A 100 -4.85 15.81 -34.34
N ARG A 101 -5.09 16.83 -35.16
CA ARG A 101 -4.99 16.75 -36.63
C ARG A 101 -4.31 17.98 -37.20
N GLY A 102 -3.73 17.83 -38.39
CA GLY A 102 -3.17 18.90 -39.20
C GLY A 102 -3.98 19.17 -40.46
N ASP A 103 -3.71 20.30 -41.12
CA ASP A 103 -4.34 20.66 -42.39
C ASP A 103 -3.77 19.82 -43.56
N ASP A 104 -2.46 19.55 -43.55
CA ASP A 104 -1.73 18.87 -44.63
C ASP A 104 -1.15 17.51 -44.21
N GLY A 105 -0.97 17.28 -42.91
CA GLY A 105 -0.32 16.10 -42.34
C GLY A 105 1.21 16.24 -42.32
N GLY A 106 1.86 15.73 -41.28
CA GLY A 106 3.31 15.88 -41.05
C GLY A 106 3.69 17.06 -40.16
N GLU A 107 2.72 17.76 -39.55
CA GLU A 107 2.96 18.93 -38.71
C GLU A 107 3.69 18.61 -37.39
N GLU A 108 3.94 17.34 -37.06
CA GLU A 108 4.83 16.95 -35.95
C GLU A 108 6.27 17.49 -36.14
N ASP A 109 6.70 17.69 -37.39
CA ASP A 109 7.98 18.33 -37.71
C ASP A 109 7.97 19.85 -37.45
N ASP A 110 6.81 20.47 -37.25
CA ASP A 110 6.71 21.92 -37.03
C ASP A 110 6.63 22.31 -35.55
N ILE A 111 6.53 21.32 -34.66
CA ILE A 111 6.25 21.48 -33.23
C ILE A 111 7.50 21.26 -32.38
N ASP A 112 7.93 22.28 -31.64
CA ASP A 112 8.88 22.17 -30.52
C ASP A 112 8.08 21.88 -29.24
N LEU A 113 8.09 20.62 -28.80
CA LEU A 113 7.48 20.20 -27.55
C LEU A 113 8.43 20.46 -26.39
N ARG A 114 7.91 21.10 -25.34
CA ARG A 114 8.55 21.17 -24.03
C ARG A 114 7.63 20.59 -22.98
N VAL A 115 8.09 19.54 -22.31
CA VAL A 115 7.42 18.91 -21.17
C VAL A 115 8.44 18.71 -20.05
N GLY A 116 8.20 19.33 -18.90
CA GLY A 116 9.17 19.39 -17.81
C GLY A 116 10.50 20.03 -18.25
N ASP A 117 11.59 19.27 -18.09
CA ASP A 117 12.95 19.66 -18.47
C ASP A 117 13.35 19.24 -19.90
N VAL A 118 12.51 18.45 -20.58
CA VAL A 118 12.75 17.99 -21.95
C VAL A 118 12.28 19.05 -22.95
N ARG A 119 13.06 19.24 -24.02
CA ARG A 119 12.73 20.09 -25.15
C ARG A 119 13.29 19.48 -26.43
N ALA A 120 12.42 19.06 -27.34
CA ALA A 120 12.77 18.52 -28.64
C ALA A 120 11.66 18.76 -29.66
N GLN A 121 11.94 18.45 -30.92
CA GLN A 121 10.92 18.43 -31.97
C GLN A 121 9.96 17.25 -31.70
N LEU A 122 8.66 17.41 -31.93
CA LEU A 122 7.69 16.36 -31.61
C LEU A 122 8.00 15.07 -32.37
N SER A 123 8.39 15.15 -33.64
CA SER A 123 8.82 14.00 -34.46
C SER A 123 10.08 13.26 -33.96
N GLU A 124 10.82 13.83 -33.01
CA GLU A 124 11.95 13.14 -32.35
C GLU A 124 11.53 12.39 -31.08
N LEU A 125 10.29 12.58 -30.61
CA LEU A 125 9.76 12.07 -29.34
C LEU A 125 8.65 11.03 -29.52
N THR A 126 8.21 10.77 -30.75
CA THR A 126 7.15 9.81 -31.06
C THR A 126 7.40 9.15 -32.41
N ASP A 127 6.92 7.92 -32.57
CA ASP A 127 6.83 7.22 -33.86
C ASP A 127 5.53 7.53 -34.62
N ASP A 128 4.59 8.24 -33.97
CA ASP A 128 3.31 8.66 -34.57
C ASP A 128 3.49 9.87 -35.50
N SER A 129 2.53 10.06 -36.41
CA SER A 129 2.50 11.19 -37.35
C SER A 129 1.17 11.91 -37.27
N ILE A 130 1.17 13.23 -37.32
CA ILE A 130 -0.06 14.02 -37.39
C ILE A 130 -0.66 13.85 -38.78
N GLY A 131 -1.87 13.29 -38.82
CA GLY A 131 -2.67 13.13 -40.04
C GLY A 131 -3.64 14.29 -40.27
N THR A 132 -4.44 14.19 -41.34
CA THR A 132 -5.52 15.15 -41.64
C THR A 132 -6.86 14.81 -40.97
N GLU A 133 -6.93 13.69 -40.25
CA GLU A 133 -8.06 13.28 -39.41
C GLU A 133 -7.57 13.27 -37.96
N PHE A 134 -8.48 13.47 -36.99
CA PHE A 134 -8.10 13.39 -35.58
C PHE A 134 -7.59 11.98 -35.26
N ASP A 135 -6.41 11.94 -34.67
CA ASP A 135 -5.78 10.73 -34.17
C ASP A 135 -4.96 11.09 -32.92
N THR A 136 -4.56 10.07 -32.17
CA THR A 136 -3.74 10.26 -30.97
C THR A 136 -2.26 10.17 -31.33
N VAL A 137 -1.50 11.21 -30.95
CA VAL A 137 -0.03 11.19 -30.95
C VAL A 137 0.44 10.94 -29.53
N SER A 138 1.12 9.81 -29.30
CA SER A 138 1.64 9.39 -28.00
C SER A 138 3.13 9.67 -27.87
N ILE A 139 3.54 10.27 -26.74
CA ILE A 139 4.94 10.46 -26.36
C ILE A 139 5.22 9.61 -25.12
N ASP A 140 6.14 8.65 -25.23
CA ASP A 140 6.67 7.91 -24.07
C ASP A 140 7.56 8.83 -23.22
N LEU A 141 7.18 9.03 -21.96
CA LEU A 141 7.85 9.98 -21.06
C LEU A 141 9.20 9.46 -20.57
N GLU A 142 9.36 8.14 -20.41
CA GLU A 142 10.61 7.54 -20.00
C GLU A 142 11.62 7.58 -21.15
N GLU A 143 11.22 7.16 -22.35
CA GLU A 143 12.06 7.20 -23.54
C GLU A 143 12.45 8.64 -23.90
N ALA A 144 11.53 9.60 -23.73
CA ALA A 144 11.81 11.02 -23.90
C ALA A 144 12.72 11.61 -22.80
N GLY A 145 12.97 10.88 -21.70
CA GLY A 145 13.81 11.31 -20.58
C GLY A 145 13.18 12.40 -19.71
N VAL A 146 11.84 12.41 -19.59
CA VAL A 146 11.09 13.39 -18.80
C VAL A 146 11.19 13.02 -17.32
N SER A 147 11.59 13.98 -16.47
CA SER A 147 11.47 13.85 -15.02
C SER A 147 9.99 14.00 -14.62
N ARG A 148 9.30 12.87 -14.42
CA ARG A 148 7.86 12.82 -14.17
C ARG A 148 7.43 13.42 -12.82
N SER A 149 8.28 13.35 -11.81
CA SER A 149 8.02 13.90 -10.47
C SER A 149 8.03 15.44 -10.34
N ALA A 150 8.29 16.17 -11.44
CA ALA A 150 8.46 17.62 -11.38
C ALA A 150 8.02 18.34 -12.66
N VAL A 151 6.95 17.87 -13.32
CA VAL A 151 6.48 18.49 -14.55
C VAL A 151 5.78 19.83 -14.26
N ARG A 152 6.50 20.92 -14.51
CA ARG A 152 6.01 22.29 -14.21
C ARG A 152 5.13 22.89 -15.31
N GLN A 153 5.40 22.52 -16.55
CA GLN A 153 4.72 23.10 -17.71
C GLN A 153 4.79 22.16 -18.91
N LEU A 154 3.77 22.27 -19.75
CA LEU A 154 3.71 21.75 -21.11
C LEU A 154 3.63 22.93 -22.09
N ARG A 155 4.40 22.89 -23.17
CA ARG A 155 4.41 23.93 -24.20
C ARG A 155 4.61 23.35 -25.58
N LEU A 156 3.81 23.83 -26.54
CA LEU A 156 3.99 23.59 -27.97
C LEU A 156 4.42 24.90 -28.62
N GLY A 157 5.58 24.91 -29.29
CA GLY A 157 6.10 26.08 -29.99
C GLY A 157 6.22 25.86 -31.50
N PHE A 158 5.87 26.87 -32.30
CA PHE A 158 5.80 26.78 -33.77
C PHE A 158 6.75 27.79 -34.45
N TRP A 159 8.06 27.73 -34.16
CA TRP A 159 9.05 28.76 -34.57
C TRP A 159 10.19 28.18 -35.43
N HIS A 160 9.90 27.77 -36.67
CA HIS A 160 10.87 27.05 -37.53
C HIS A 160 10.78 27.36 -39.05
N ASP A 161 10.47 28.60 -39.47
CA ASP A 161 10.22 28.91 -40.91
C ASP A 161 9.12 28.00 -41.53
N ALA A 162 8.22 27.48 -40.69
CA ALA A 162 7.10 26.61 -41.04
C ALA A 162 5.78 27.40 -40.99
N SER A 163 4.81 26.96 -41.80
CA SER A 163 3.48 27.56 -41.84
C SER A 163 2.44 26.47 -42.06
N GLY A 164 1.37 26.48 -41.27
CA GLY A 164 0.36 25.45 -41.28
C GLY A 164 -0.72 25.70 -40.23
N ALA A 165 -1.54 24.69 -39.96
CA ALA A 165 -2.49 24.71 -38.86
C ALA A 165 -2.63 23.33 -38.25
N ILE A 166 -2.82 23.30 -36.92
CA ILE A 166 -3.25 22.11 -36.21
C ILE A 166 -4.55 22.39 -35.46
N GLU A 167 -5.30 21.33 -35.17
CA GLU A 167 -6.43 21.33 -34.27
C GLU A 167 -6.18 20.34 -33.14
N LEU A 168 -6.31 20.80 -31.90
CA LEU A 168 -6.15 20.02 -30.68
C LEU A 168 -7.52 19.80 -30.05
N GLU A 169 -7.89 18.53 -29.85
CA GLU A 169 -9.12 18.13 -29.18
C GLU A 169 -8.85 17.76 -27.71
N GLU A 170 -7.72 17.10 -27.45
CA GLU A 170 -7.36 16.68 -26.09
C GLU A 170 -5.85 16.70 -25.86
N ILE A 171 -5.46 16.98 -24.62
CA ILE A 171 -4.10 16.77 -24.10
C ILE A 171 -4.25 16.06 -22.76
N ALA A 172 -3.63 14.90 -22.58
CA ALA A 172 -3.69 14.13 -21.34
C ALA A 172 -2.38 13.39 -21.04
N PHE A 173 -2.13 13.12 -19.76
CA PHE A 173 -1.12 12.14 -19.33
C PHE A 173 -1.84 10.83 -19.03
N VAL A 174 -1.36 9.71 -19.57
CA VAL A 174 -2.08 8.43 -19.54
C VAL A 174 -1.15 7.33 -19.02
N GLY A 175 -1.70 6.46 -18.16
CA GLY A 175 -1.01 5.26 -17.69
C GLY A 175 -1.09 4.12 -18.72
N ASP A 176 -0.33 3.05 -18.49
CA ASP A 176 -0.60 1.78 -19.18
C ASP A 176 -1.88 1.19 -18.57
N GLY A 177 -2.90 0.97 -19.41
CA GLY A 177 -4.26 0.57 -19.01
C GLY A 177 -4.38 -0.86 -18.45
N ASP A 178 -3.44 -1.26 -17.59
CA ASP A 178 -3.35 -2.57 -16.93
C ASP A 178 -3.75 -2.48 -15.44
N GLY A 179 -4.69 -1.60 -15.08
CA GLY A 179 -5.37 -1.59 -13.76
C GLY A 179 -4.49 -1.32 -12.54
N ASN A 180 -3.22 -0.93 -12.72
CA ASN A 180 -2.26 -0.70 -11.64
C ASN A 180 -1.68 0.72 -11.64
N GLY A 181 -2.19 1.63 -12.48
CA GLY A 181 -1.84 3.06 -12.42
C GLY A 181 -2.62 3.73 -11.30
N GLU A 182 -1.94 4.48 -10.43
CA GLU A 182 -2.57 5.26 -9.36
C GLU A 182 -3.70 6.13 -9.91
N ASP A 183 -4.95 5.71 -9.69
CA ASP A 183 -6.10 6.57 -9.91
C ASP A 183 -5.97 7.82 -9.01
N PRO A 184 -6.27 9.03 -9.51
CA PRO A 184 -6.28 10.20 -8.65
C PRO A 184 -7.25 9.97 -7.46
N PRO A 185 -6.92 10.48 -6.26
CA PRO A 185 -7.74 10.28 -5.06
C PRO A 185 -9.20 10.64 -5.34
N GLN A 186 -10.11 9.72 -5.09
CA GLN A 186 -11.53 9.95 -5.31
C GLN A 186 -12.15 10.60 -4.07
N VAL A 187 -13.17 11.43 -4.27
CA VAL A 187 -13.92 11.96 -3.13
C VAL A 187 -14.86 10.88 -2.63
N VAL A 188 -14.44 10.16 -1.59
CA VAL A 188 -15.24 9.11 -0.95
C VAL A 188 -16.40 9.73 -0.15
N THR A 189 -17.62 9.24 -0.38
CA THR A 189 -18.84 9.75 0.26
C THR A 189 -19.65 8.62 0.90
N GLU A 190 -20.51 8.94 1.88
CA GLU A 190 -21.40 7.97 2.52
C GLU A 190 -22.27 7.20 1.51
N GLU A 191 -22.71 7.85 0.42
CA GLU A 191 -23.58 7.23 -0.58
C GLU A 191 -22.83 6.45 -1.67
N MET A 192 -21.51 6.52 -1.72
CA MET A 192 -20.69 5.82 -2.71
C MET A 192 -20.69 4.33 -2.39
N THR A 193 -20.96 3.50 -3.39
CA THR A 193 -20.88 2.05 -3.24
C THR A 193 -19.45 1.54 -3.43
N LEU A 194 -19.18 0.35 -2.91
CA LEU A 194 -17.89 -0.30 -3.10
C LEU A 194 -17.54 -0.55 -4.57
N ALA A 195 -18.54 -0.89 -5.39
CA ALA A 195 -18.37 -1.05 -6.84
C ALA A 195 -18.24 0.27 -7.61
N GLU A 196 -18.72 1.39 -7.05
CA GLU A 196 -18.46 2.72 -7.62
C GLU A 196 -17.05 3.22 -7.29
N TYR A 197 -16.51 2.83 -6.13
CA TYR A 197 -15.15 3.19 -5.69
C TYR A 197 -14.07 2.44 -6.46
N TYR A 198 -14.26 1.15 -6.65
CA TYR A 198 -13.35 0.29 -7.40
C TYR A 198 -14.12 -0.36 -8.54
N GLU A 199 -13.97 0.14 -9.77
CA GLU A 199 -14.77 -0.32 -10.92
C GLU A 199 -14.50 -1.79 -11.26
N ASP A 200 -13.31 -2.28 -10.96
CA ASP A 200 -12.92 -3.70 -11.06
C ASP A 200 -13.43 -4.56 -9.89
N TYR A 201 -14.36 -4.04 -9.09
CA TYR A 201 -15.17 -4.81 -8.15
C TYR A 201 -16.22 -5.64 -8.94
N GLU A 202 -15.80 -6.44 -9.92
CA GLU A 202 -16.72 -7.38 -10.55
C GLU A 202 -16.92 -8.60 -9.65
N TYR A 203 -18.13 -9.16 -9.71
CA TYR A 203 -18.49 -10.42 -9.05
C TYR A 203 -18.77 -11.50 -10.10
N GLY A 204 -17.94 -12.54 -10.13
CA GLY A 204 -18.26 -13.83 -10.75
C GLY A 204 -18.16 -13.91 -12.29
N GLY A 205 -16.94 -14.06 -12.83
CA GLY A 205 -16.74 -14.60 -14.18
C GLY A 205 -15.31 -14.57 -14.73
N THR A 206 -14.53 -15.65 -14.54
CA THR A 206 -13.21 -15.94 -15.16
C THR A 206 -12.31 -14.72 -15.38
N GLY A 207 -11.68 -14.26 -14.29
CA GLY A 207 -10.73 -13.15 -14.26
C GLY A 207 -11.20 -12.10 -13.26
N ASP A 208 -10.48 -12.00 -12.15
CA ASP A 208 -10.29 -10.77 -11.37
C ASP A 208 -11.42 -10.22 -10.50
N ALA A 209 -12.19 -11.11 -9.87
CA ALA A 209 -13.19 -10.79 -8.83
C ALA A 209 -12.81 -11.38 -7.45
N VAL A 210 -12.75 -10.59 -6.38
CA VAL A 210 -12.48 -11.01 -4.99
C VAL A 210 -13.79 -11.50 -4.34
N GLU A 211 -13.87 -12.72 -3.80
CA GLU A 211 -14.97 -13.15 -2.90
C GLU A 211 -14.77 -12.54 -1.50
N ILE A 212 -14.75 -11.21 -1.42
CA ILE A 212 -14.41 -10.48 -0.19
C ILE A 212 -15.50 -10.62 0.89
N ASP A 213 -16.72 -11.03 0.51
CA ASP A 213 -17.82 -11.28 1.45
C ASP A 213 -17.48 -12.37 2.47
N GLU A 214 -16.56 -13.31 2.16
CA GLU A 214 -16.06 -14.29 3.13
C GLU A 214 -15.13 -13.67 4.20
N TYR A 215 -14.55 -12.50 3.94
CA TYR A 215 -13.61 -11.82 4.84
C TYR A 215 -14.28 -10.75 5.71
N PHE A 216 -15.48 -10.31 5.32
CA PHE A 216 -16.31 -9.40 6.11
C PHE A 216 -16.79 -10.08 7.41
N PRO A 217 -16.99 -9.29 8.49
CA PRO A 217 -17.48 -9.82 9.76
C PRO A 217 -18.85 -10.51 9.60
N GLY A 218 -19.00 -11.71 10.17
CA GLY A 218 -20.22 -12.54 10.05
C GLY A 218 -20.20 -13.73 11.01
N GLU A 219 -21.10 -14.71 10.81
CA GLU A 219 -21.06 -15.98 11.55
C GLU A 219 -19.80 -16.78 11.16
N LEU A 220 -18.67 -16.50 11.81
CA LEU A 220 -17.44 -17.27 11.64
C LEU A 220 -17.64 -18.67 12.26
N GLY A 221 -17.18 -19.70 11.55
CA GLY A 221 -17.19 -21.08 12.06
C GLY A 221 -16.34 -21.25 13.33
N ASP A 222 -16.49 -22.40 13.99
CA ASP A 222 -15.75 -22.77 15.21
C ASP A 222 -14.23 -22.75 14.96
N GLY A 223 -13.57 -21.61 15.20
CA GLY A 223 -12.12 -21.49 15.23
C GLY A 223 -11.52 -22.25 16.41
N HIS A 224 -10.22 -22.55 16.34
CA HIS A 224 -9.50 -23.12 17.49
C HIS A 224 -9.15 -22.01 18.50
N GLY A 225 -10.00 -21.76 19.50
CA GLY A 225 -9.78 -20.77 20.56
C GLY A 225 -11.01 -20.63 21.45
N ASP A 226 -10.88 -20.07 22.65
CA ASP A 226 -12.03 -19.75 23.51
C ASP A 226 -12.43 -18.29 23.32
N HIS A 227 -13.73 -18.00 23.27
CA HIS A 227 -14.28 -16.65 22.97
C HIS A 227 -13.92 -15.58 24.01
N ASP A 228 -13.44 -15.99 25.20
CA ASP A 228 -13.11 -15.10 26.33
C ASP A 228 -11.74 -14.39 26.18
N GLN A 229 -11.09 -14.50 25.00
CA GLN A 229 -9.73 -14.01 24.73
C GLN A 229 -9.66 -12.86 23.72
N VAL A 230 -10.77 -12.18 23.40
CA VAL A 230 -10.76 -10.96 22.58
C VAL A 230 -11.15 -9.77 23.44
N ASN A 231 -10.33 -8.71 23.46
CA ASN A 231 -10.60 -7.53 24.28
C ASN A 231 -11.79 -6.71 23.76
N TRP A 232 -11.97 -6.66 22.44
CA TRP A 232 -13.04 -5.90 21.79
C TRP A 232 -13.65 -6.70 20.61
N PRO A 233 -14.74 -7.46 20.84
CA PRO A 233 -15.33 -8.32 19.81
C PRO A 233 -15.93 -7.54 18.63
N ASP A 234 -15.97 -8.15 17.44
CA ASP A 234 -16.53 -7.56 16.21
C ASP A 234 -17.98 -7.04 16.38
N GLU A 235 -18.85 -7.71 17.15
CA GLU A 235 -20.22 -7.22 17.43
C GLU A 235 -20.21 -5.89 18.21
N GLU A 236 -19.30 -5.75 19.18
CA GLU A 236 -19.16 -4.51 19.96
C GLU A 236 -18.48 -3.42 19.13
N LYS A 237 -17.54 -3.76 18.23
CA LYS A 237 -16.94 -2.82 17.28
C LYS A 237 -17.97 -2.32 16.26
N ALA A 238 -18.81 -3.22 15.72
CA ALA A 238 -19.88 -2.85 14.80
C ALA A 238 -20.87 -1.87 15.44
N ASP A 239 -21.32 -2.14 16.66
CA ASP A 239 -22.18 -1.21 17.41
C ASP A 239 -21.48 0.14 17.67
N TYR A 240 -20.17 0.13 17.98
CA TYR A 240 -19.41 1.33 18.29
C TYR A 240 -19.16 2.21 17.06
N PHE A 241 -18.78 1.61 15.94
CA PHE A 241 -18.48 2.29 14.68
C PHE A 241 -19.71 2.43 13.77
N ASN A 242 -20.91 2.07 14.24
CA ASN A 242 -22.16 2.17 13.51
C ASN A 242 -22.13 1.42 12.16
N VAL A 243 -21.54 0.22 12.17
CA VAL A 243 -21.45 -0.67 11.02
C VAL A 243 -22.74 -1.46 10.87
N ASP A 244 -23.35 -1.43 9.68
CA ASP A 244 -24.52 -2.23 9.35
C ASP A 244 -24.09 -3.60 8.82
N LEU A 245 -23.92 -4.56 9.73
CA LEU A 245 -23.51 -5.93 9.39
C LEU A 245 -24.51 -6.64 8.45
N GLU A 246 -25.81 -6.34 8.55
CA GLU A 246 -26.83 -6.93 7.67
C GLU A 246 -26.68 -6.38 6.24
N ALA A 247 -26.43 -5.08 6.09
CA ALA A 247 -26.16 -4.47 4.78
C ALA A 247 -24.86 -4.98 4.15
N ILE A 248 -23.81 -5.18 4.95
CA ILE A 248 -22.56 -5.80 4.48
C ILE A 248 -22.81 -7.24 4.01
N GLU A 249 -23.52 -8.06 4.79
CA GLU A 249 -23.85 -9.44 4.40
C GLU A 249 -24.66 -9.49 3.09
N ASP A 250 -25.61 -8.58 2.91
CA ASP A 250 -26.47 -8.52 1.72
C ASP A 250 -25.78 -7.91 0.48
N GLY A 251 -24.84 -6.97 0.67
CA GLY A 251 -24.33 -6.09 -0.39
C GLY A 251 -22.82 -6.14 -0.66
N ALA A 252 -22.01 -6.74 0.21
CA ALA A 252 -20.57 -6.89 -0.04
C ALA A 252 -20.33 -7.73 -1.29
N ARG A 253 -21.08 -8.81 -1.49
CA ARG A 253 -20.85 -9.76 -2.59
C ARG A 253 -20.93 -9.13 -3.98
N ASP A 254 -21.80 -8.14 -4.20
CA ASP A 254 -21.95 -7.45 -5.49
C ASP A 254 -21.50 -5.98 -5.45
N GLY A 255 -20.92 -5.56 -4.32
CA GLY A 255 -20.36 -4.22 -4.13
C GLY A 255 -21.41 -3.14 -4.01
N SER A 256 -22.67 -3.49 -3.79
CA SER A 256 -23.77 -2.55 -3.62
C SER A 256 -23.82 -1.91 -2.23
N VAL A 257 -23.07 -2.44 -1.27
CA VAL A 257 -22.88 -1.84 0.05
C VAL A 257 -22.20 -0.46 -0.08
N THR A 258 -22.72 0.51 0.67
CA THR A 258 -22.21 1.88 0.69
C THR A 258 -21.19 2.09 1.80
N PHE A 259 -20.30 3.07 1.66
CA PHE A 259 -19.38 3.43 2.76
C PHE A 259 -20.10 3.91 4.01
N GLY A 260 -21.28 4.53 3.87
CA GLY A 260 -22.12 4.90 5.02
C GLY A 260 -22.65 3.69 5.79
N GLU A 261 -22.91 2.57 5.12
CA GLU A 261 -23.29 1.30 5.76
C GLU A 261 -22.10 0.57 6.39
N MET A 262 -20.87 0.83 5.91
CA MET A 262 -19.63 0.30 6.45
C MET A 262 -19.15 1.00 7.73
N GLY A 263 -19.81 2.07 8.16
CA GLY A 263 -19.60 2.71 9.47
C GLY A 263 -18.87 4.05 9.45
N ASP A 264 -18.78 4.66 10.62
CA ASP A 264 -18.39 6.08 10.80
C ASP A 264 -16.90 6.35 10.52
N VAL A 265 -16.03 5.33 10.64
CA VAL A 265 -14.56 5.49 10.53
C VAL A 265 -14.00 5.17 9.15
N VAL A 266 -14.72 4.38 8.34
CA VAL A 266 -14.18 3.82 7.10
C VAL A 266 -13.80 4.89 6.09
N ILE A 267 -14.60 5.95 5.94
CA ILE A 267 -14.36 7.01 4.96
C ILE A 267 -13.04 7.73 5.26
N ASN A 268 -12.75 8.00 6.54
CA ASN A 268 -11.51 8.66 6.93
C ASN A 268 -10.30 7.78 6.61
N HIS A 269 -10.38 6.48 6.94
CA HIS A 269 -9.32 5.53 6.63
C HIS A 269 -9.10 5.41 5.13
N VAL A 270 -10.14 5.16 4.35
CA VAL A 270 -10.05 5.02 2.88
C VAL A 270 -9.49 6.29 2.25
N THR A 271 -10.00 7.47 2.64
CA THR A 271 -9.49 8.75 2.13
C THR A 271 -8.02 8.94 2.46
N GLN A 272 -7.59 8.63 3.69
CA GLN A 272 -6.20 8.72 4.10
C GLN A 272 -5.33 7.76 3.28
N LEU A 273 -5.76 6.51 3.10
CA LEU A 273 -4.99 5.53 2.34
C LEU A 273 -4.87 5.92 0.86
N GLU A 274 -5.92 6.47 0.24
CA GLU A 274 -5.85 7.01 -1.12
C GLU A 274 -4.92 8.24 -1.21
N GLU A 275 -5.01 9.18 -0.25
CA GLU A 275 -4.15 10.37 -0.21
C GLU A 275 -2.66 10.02 -0.07
N GLU A 276 -2.37 8.92 0.62
CA GLU A 276 -1.02 8.38 0.79
C GLU A 276 -0.60 7.43 -0.35
N GLY A 277 -1.44 7.18 -1.36
CA GLY A 277 -1.08 6.39 -2.55
C GLY A 277 -1.22 4.87 -2.41
N VAL A 278 -2.01 4.38 -1.45
CA VAL A 278 -2.30 2.93 -1.37
C VAL A 278 -3.25 2.53 -2.51
N PRO A 279 -2.95 1.46 -3.28
CA PRO A 279 -3.81 1.03 -4.38
C PRO A 279 -5.24 0.70 -3.93
N ARG A 280 -6.26 1.09 -4.71
CA ARG A 280 -7.67 0.82 -4.37
C ARG A 280 -7.95 -0.65 -4.14
N GLN A 281 -7.36 -1.54 -4.96
CA GLN A 281 -7.47 -2.99 -4.79
C GLN A 281 -7.05 -3.42 -3.37
N ALA A 282 -5.91 -2.89 -2.87
CA ALA A 282 -5.42 -3.17 -1.54
C ALA A 282 -6.33 -2.58 -0.47
N ILE A 283 -6.78 -1.33 -0.63
CA ILE A 283 -7.73 -0.70 0.29
C ILE A 283 -8.99 -1.56 0.43
N VAL A 284 -9.56 -2.02 -0.69
CA VAL A 284 -10.73 -2.91 -0.72
C VAL A 284 -10.45 -4.19 0.06
N GLN A 285 -9.34 -4.89 -0.18
CA GLN A 285 -8.96 -6.11 0.55
C GLN A 285 -8.86 -5.89 2.07
N LEU A 286 -8.45 -4.70 2.50
CA LEU A 286 -8.27 -4.35 3.90
C LEU A 286 -9.57 -3.89 4.59
N LEU A 287 -10.60 -3.50 3.83
CA LEU A 287 -11.88 -3.00 4.36
C LEU A 287 -12.46 -3.82 5.50
N PRO A 288 -12.48 -5.17 5.47
CA PRO A 288 -13.13 -5.93 6.53
C PRO A 288 -12.56 -5.72 7.93
N ARG A 289 -11.32 -5.23 8.05
CA ARG A 289 -10.74 -4.82 9.33
C ARG A 289 -10.63 -3.30 9.46
N LEU A 290 -10.47 -2.55 8.37
CA LEU A 290 -10.48 -1.08 8.39
C LEU A 290 -11.79 -0.48 8.93
N ILE A 291 -12.95 -1.10 8.64
CA ILE A 291 -14.25 -0.67 9.19
C ILE A 291 -14.31 -0.71 10.73
N PHE A 292 -13.41 -1.48 11.35
CA PHE A 292 -13.30 -1.69 12.78
C PHE A 292 -12.03 -1.10 13.38
N LEU A 293 -11.24 -0.37 12.59
CA LEU A 293 -9.95 0.14 13.02
C LEU A 293 -10.15 1.43 13.86
N PRO A 294 -9.88 1.40 15.18
CA PRO A 294 -9.93 2.61 15.99
C PRO A 294 -8.77 3.57 15.67
N GLU A 295 -9.00 4.86 15.92
CA GLU A 295 -7.92 5.86 15.94
C GLU A 295 -6.94 5.65 17.10
N GLU A 296 -7.43 5.12 18.23
CA GLU A 296 -6.62 4.78 19.40
C GLU A 296 -6.05 3.36 19.28
N THR A 297 -4.82 3.17 19.73
CA THR A 297 -4.16 1.85 19.75
C THR A 297 -4.88 0.87 20.69
N GLU A 298 -5.17 -0.33 20.20
CA GLU A 298 -5.75 -1.41 21.01
C GLU A 298 -4.68 -2.08 21.89
N GLU A 299 -5.07 -2.52 23.10
CA GLU A 299 -4.19 -3.33 23.95
C GLU A 299 -4.12 -4.76 23.43
N LEU A 300 -2.90 -5.27 23.23
CA LEU A 300 -2.66 -6.65 22.82
C LEU A 300 -3.12 -7.65 23.88
N THR A 301 -3.78 -8.70 23.41
CA THR A 301 -4.01 -9.94 24.13
C THR A 301 -2.83 -10.87 23.89
N LEU A 302 -2.17 -11.31 24.97
CA LEU A 302 -1.04 -12.23 24.89
C LEU A 302 -1.44 -13.66 25.24
N HIS A 303 -0.57 -14.61 24.91
CA HIS A 303 -0.79 -16.02 25.19
C HIS A 303 -0.71 -16.33 26.69
N ASN A 304 -1.67 -17.15 27.14
CA ASN A 304 -1.92 -17.51 28.55
C ASN A 304 -2.35 -16.33 29.45
N GLY A 305 -3.24 -16.61 30.41
CA GLY A 305 -3.88 -15.61 31.29
C GLY A 305 -2.89 -14.74 32.09
N PRO A 306 -3.38 -13.79 32.92
CA PRO A 306 -2.65 -12.57 33.31
C PRO A 306 -1.16 -12.83 33.55
N PRO A 307 -0.30 -12.46 32.59
CA PRO A 307 1.11 -12.80 32.61
C PRO A 307 1.82 -12.20 33.83
N ASN A 308 2.69 -13.01 34.44
CA ASN A 308 3.59 -12.55 35.50
C ASN A 308 4.85 -11.95 34.87
N TYR A 309 4.75 -10.71 34.43
CA TYR A 309 5.88 -10.01 33.81
C TYR A 309 6.97 -9.72 34.83
N TRP A 310 8.20 -9.65 34.31
CA TRP A 310 9.25 -8.87 34.94
C TRP A 310 8.84 -7.39 35.04
N ASP A 311 9.34 -6.69 36.05
CA ASP A 311 9.12 -5.24 36.19
C ASP A 311 9.93 -4.49 35.12
N GLU A 312 11.03 -5.09 34.64
CA GLU A 312 11.92 -4.54 33.63
C GLU A 312 11.31 -4.59 32.23
N MET A 313 11.36 -3.46 31.55
CA MET A 313 10.92 -3.29 30.17
C MET A 313 11.79 -2.23 29.47
N TYR A 314 11.93 -2.33 28.16
CA TYR A 314 12.60 -1.31 27.36
C TYR A 314 11.79 -0.99 26.10
N GLY A 315 11.68 0.29 25.77
CA GLY A 315 10.82 0.81 24.72
C GLY A 315 9.47 1.39 25.20
N PRO A 316 8.61 1.85 24.28
CA PRO A 316 8.79 1.78 22.82
C PRO A 316 9.98 2.62 22.34
N GLN A 317 10.77 2.08 21.41
CA GLN A 317 11.80 2.78 20.66
C GLN A 317 11.40 2.77 19.19
N GLU A 318 11.39 3.95 18.56
CA GLU A 318 11.18 4.07 17.11
C GLU A 318 12.38 3.47 16.37
N ALA A 319 12.15 2.89 15.20
CA ALA A 319 13.24 2.51 14.30
C ALA A 319 14.08 3.75 13.95
N THR A 320 15.36 3.54 13.66
CA THR A 320 16.33 4.65 13.48
C THR A 320 16.80 4.83 12.04
N ASN A 321 16.42 3.93 11.14
CA ASN A 321 16.83 3.84 9.75
C ASN A 321 15.65 3.66 8.77
N ASP A 322 14.42 3.68 9.28
CA ASP A 322 13.19 3.51 8.53
C ASP A 322 12.88 4.72 7.63
N PRO A 323 12.13 4.51 6.53
CA PRO A 323 11.54 5.62 5.78
C PRO A 323 10.45 6.31 6.61
N ASP A 324 10.01 7.52 6.21
CA ASP A 324 8.85 8.19 6.84
C ASP A 324 7.54 7.40 6.60
N THR A 325 7.47 6.62 5.52
CA THR A 325 6.31 5.84 5.09
C THR A 325 6.79 4.65 4.26
N LEU A 326 6.17 3.48 4.42
CA LEU A 326 6.37 2.32 3.56
C LEU A 326 5.05 1.97 2.88
N ILE A 327 5.00 2.16 1.57
CA ILE A 327 3.93 1.63 0.71
C ILE A 327 4.55 0.46 -0.03
N GLN A 328 4.05 -0.74 0.23
CA GLN A 328 4.50 -1.91 -0.50
C GLN A 328 3.79 -1.95 -1.85
N ASP A 329 4.55 -2.17 -2.91
CA ASP A 329 4.03 -2.30 -4.27
C ASP A 329 4.91 -3.32 -5.02
N PRO A 330 4.34 -4.34 -5.69
CA PRO A 330 2.91 -4.63 -5.81
C PRO A 330 2.29 -5.20 -4.53
N TRP A 331 1.02 -4.88 -4.29
CA TRP A 331 0.21 -5.60 -3.30
C TRP A 331 -0.17 -6.98 -3.87
N PRO A 332 -0.01 -8.06 -3.10
CA PRO A 332 -0.44 -9.37 -3.56
C PRO A 332 -1.95 -9.47 -3.75
N PRO A 333 -2.42 -10.32 -4.70
CA PRO A 333 -3.82 -10.69 -4.78
C PRO A 333 -4.17 -11.73 -3.69
N ASP A 334 -5.31 -11.58 -3.02
CA ASP A 334 -5.88 -12.63 -2.15
C ASP A 334 -6.30 -13.88 -2.98
N ALA A 335 -6.16 -15.07 -2.40
CA ALA A 335 -6.67 -16.30 -3.04
C ALA A 335 -8.20 -16.29 -3.05
N ARG A 336 -8.79 -16.52 -4.22
CA ARG A 336 -10.24 -16.41 -4.47
C ARG A 336 -10.97 -17.72 -4.16
N SER A 337 -10.21 -18.80 -3.98
CA SER A 337 -10.71 -20.15 -3.76
C SER A 337 -9.61 -21.03 -3.17
N TYR A 338 -9.95 -22.28 -2.86
CA TYR A 338 -8.96 -23.32 -2.57
C TYR A 338 -8.37 -23.96 -3.86
N ASP A 339 -8.40 -23.24 -4.99
CA ASP A 339 -7.65 -23.66 -6.18
C ASP A 339 -6.15 -23.61 -5.87
N PRO A 340 -5.40 -24.69 -6.16
CA PRO A 340 -4.00 -24.77 -5.79
C PRO A 340 -3.11 -23.64 -6.32
N ASP A 341 -3.41 -23.09 -7.51
CA ASP A 341 -2.57 -22.04 -8.11
C ASP A 341 -2.77 -20.69 -7.41
N GLU A 342 -3.99 -20.39 -6.94
CA GLU A 342 -4.30 -19.19 -6.16
C GLU A 342 -3.77 -19.29 -4.73
N VAL A 343 -3.95 -20.47 -4.11
CA VAL A 343 -3.40 -20.75 -2.78
C VAL A 343 -1.89 -20.60 -2.79
N ALA A 344 -1.19 -21.06 -3.83
CA ALA A 344 0.26 -20.93 -3.94
C ALA A 344 0.73 -19.46 -4.00
N ILE A 345 -0.07 -18.54 -4.55
CA ILE A 345 0.24 -17.10 -4.56
C ILE A 345 0.00 -16.48 -3.19
N ARG A 346 -1.14 -16.78 -2.56
CA ARG A 346 -1.47 -16.29 -1.20
C ARG A 346 -0.50 -16.82 -0.15
N ASP A 347 -0.17 -18.10 -0.22
CA ASP A 347 0.65 -18.81 0.77
C ASP A 347 2.09 -18.92 0.32
N ARG A 348 2.55 -18.03 -0.58
CA ARG A 348 3.88 -18.04 -1.18
C ARG A 348 5.03 -18.19 -0.18
N ALA A 349 4.98 -17.51 0.96
CA ALA A 349 6.02 -17.62 2.00
C ALA A 349 5.91 -18.96 2.74
N HIS A 350 4.67 -19.40 2.99
CA HIS A 350 4.42 -20.69 3.61
C HIS A 350 4.87 -21.84 2.69
N ASP A 351 4.46 -21.91 1.45
CA ASP A 351 4.67 -23.08 0.60
C ASP A 351 6.07 -23.16 -0.05
N GLN A 352 6.84 -22.07 -0.02
CA GLN A 352 8.06 -21.89 -0.84
C GLN A 352 9.07 -23.06 -0.79
N PRO A 353 9.73 -23.44 0.33
CA PRO A 353 10.72 -24.52 0.38
C PRO A 353 10.19 -25.91 0.02
N GLN A 354 8.87 -26.12 0.13
CA GLN A 354 8.24 -27.37 -0.29
C GLN A 354 7.97 -27.38 -1.81
N HIS A 355 7.58 -26.26 -2.39
CA HIS A 355 7.08 -26.17 -3.76
C HIS A 355 8.12 -25.68 -4.78
N GLU A 356 9.04 -24.81 -4.37
CA GLU A 356 10.01 -24.16 -5.27
C GLU A 356 11.36 -24.90 -5.27
N ASP A 357 11.90 -25.23 -4.09
CA ASP A 357 13.24 -25.81 -3.98
C ASP A 357 13.26 -27.35 -3.85
N GLN A 358 12.10 -27.96 -3.53
CA GLN A 358 11.99 -29.39 -3.18
C GLN A 358 12.92 -29.84 -2.04
N GLU A 359 13.47 -28.90 -1.28
CA GLU A 359 14.34 -29.14 -0.15
C GLU A 359 13.52 -29.59 1.08
N GLY A 360 12.26 -29.12 1.15
CA GLY A 360 11.33 -29.42 2.23
C GLY A 360 11.66 -28.68 3.52
N TRP A 361 10.72 -28.71 4.46
CA TRP A 361 10.88 -28.11 5.78
C TRP A 361 11.48 -29.09 6.78
N THR A 362 12.28 -28.58 7.72
CA THR A 362 12.48 -29.29 9.00
C THR A 362 11.45 -28.82 10.01
N GLU A 363 10.84 -29.75 10.74
CA GLU A 363 9.81 -29.46 11.77
C GLU A 363 10.28 -30.01 13.12
N ASN A 364 11.51 -29.67 13.52
CA ASN A 364 12.06 -30.19 14.78
C ASN A 364 11.95 -29.11 15.85
N ASP A 365 11.23 -29.42 16.94
CA ASP A 365 11.15 -28.59 18.15
C ASP A 365 12.53 -28.12 18.67
N LEU A 366 13.60 -28.89 18.36
CA LEU A 366 14.99 -28.58 18.64
C LEU A 366 15.82 -28.63 17.36
N LEU A 367 16.66 -27.63 17.12
CA LEU A 367 17.67 -27.64 16.07
C LEU A 367 18.77 -28.67 16.37
N SER A 368 19.51 -29.11 15.36
CA SER A 368 20.72 -29.90 15.59
C SER A 368 21.81 -29.05 16.26
N ASP A 369 22.66 -29.66 17.09
CA ASP A 369 23.81 -28.96 17.71
C ASP A 369 24.66 -28.21 16.67
N ASP A 370 24.87 -28.78 15.47
CA ASP A 370 25.64 -28.15 14.39
C ASP A 370 25.00 -26.85 13.84
N ARG A 371 23.69 -26.65 14.04
CA ARG A 371 22.96 -25.42 13.67
C ARG A 371 22.86 -24.45 14.84
N TYR A 372 22.63 -24.99 16.05
CA TYR A 372 22.51 -24.18 17.26
C TYR A 372 23.85 -23.55 17.69
N TYR A 373 24.97 -24.27 17.54
CA TYR A 373 26.32 -23.77 17.81
C TYR A 373 27.07 -23.39 16.51
N ASP A 374 26.34 -22.89 15.51
CA ASP A 374 26.95 -22.42 14.27
C ASP A 374 27.54 -21.02 14.44
N ASP A 375 28.81 -20.97 14.87
CA ASP A 375 29.57 -19.72 15.03
C ASP A 375 29.78 -18.99 13.68
N ASP A 376 29.62 -19.67 12.55
CA ASP A 376 29.79 -19.10 11.21
C ASP A 376 28.46 -18.57 10.63
N ASN A 377 27.33 -18.74 11.33
CA ASN A 377 26.03 -18.23 10.88
C ASN A 377 26.05 -16.68 10.84
N PRO A 378 25.61 -16.04 9.74
CA PRO A 378 25.71 -14.60 9.61
C PRO A 378 24.79 -13.82 10.55
N ILE A 379 23.84 -14.47 11.25
CA ILE A 379 23.02 -13.82 12.28
C ILE A 379 23.85 -13.16 13.39
N HIS A 380 25.07 -13.64 13.66
CA HIS A 380 25.98 -13.05 14.63
C HIS A 380 26.39 -11.61 14.29
N LEU A 381 26.30 -11.23 13.00
CA LEU A 381 26.60 -9.88 12.53
C LEU A 381 25.63 -8.83 13.11
N LEU A 382 24.46 -9.25 13.57
CA LEU A 382 23.47 -8.38 14.19
C LEU A 382 24.01 -7.65 15.42
N GLY A 383 24.86 -8.32 16.21
CA GLY A 383 25.50 -7.72 17.39
C GLY A 383 26.49 -6.60 17.09
N ASP A 384 26.92 -6.49 15.82
CA ASP A 384 27.80 -5.44 15.31
C ASP A 384 27.04 -4.42 14.43
N ASP A 385 25.70 -4.44 14.43
CA ASP A 385 24.82 -3.58 13.60
C ASP A 385 25.03 -3.78 12.08
N ILE A 386 25.22 -5.04 11.66
CA ILE A 386 25.46 -5.43 10.27
C ILE A 386 24.37 -6.38 9.78
N HIS A 387 23.85 -6.11 8.58
CA HIS A 387 22.79 -6.91 7.95
C HIS A 387 23.30 -8.31 7.54
N PRO A 388 22.69 -9.41 8.01
CA PRO A 388 23.20 -10.76 7.79
C PRO A 388 23.32 -11.21 6.32
N ALA A 389 22.44 -10.73 5.43
CA ALA A 389 22.47 -11.14 4.02
C ALA A 389 23.37 -10.26 3.14
N THR A 390 23.50 -8.97 3.46
CA THR A 390 24.21 -7.99 2.61
C THR A 390 25.60 -7.65 3.13
N GLU A 391 25.88 -7.96 4.41
CA GLU A 391 27.11 -7.59 5.14
C GLU A 391 27.37 -6.07 5.20
N GLU A 392 26.36 -5.25 4.90
CA GLU A 392 26.40 -3.80 5.03
C GLU A 392 25.82 -3.35 6.39
N PRO A 393 26.18 -2.16 6.89
CA PRO A 393 25.57 -1.63 8.12
C PRO A 393 24.04 -1.49 7.98
N LEU A 394 23.29 -1.81 9.04
CA LEU A 394 21.84 -1.62 9.07
C LEU A 394 21.46 -0.14 8.97
N GLY A 395 22.36 0.75 9.39
CA GLY A 395 22.26 2.20 9.15
C GLY A 395 21.55 2.99 10.24
N GLY A 396 21.32 2.39 11.40
CA GLY A 396 20.68 3.00 12.57
C GLY A 396 21.56 3.03 13.81
N ASP A 397 21.02 3.50 14.93
CA ASP A 397 21.63 3.44 16.26
C ASP A 397 20.60 2.78 17.21
N GLY A 398 20.62 1.45 17.33
CA GLY A 398 19.68 0.68 18.16
C GLY A 398 18.65 -0.09 17.31
N PHE A 399 17.37 0.02 17.66
CA PHE A 399 16.30 -0.65 16.89
C PHE A 399 16.29 -0.14 15.43
N THR A 400 16.23 -1.08 14.49
CA THR A 400 16.22 -0.80 13.06
C THR A 400 15.08 -1.55 12.37
N ALA A 401 14.52 -0.97 11.31
CA ALA A 401 13.53 -1.60 10.46
C ALA A 401 13.49 -0.92 9.10
N ASN A 402 13.04 -1.62 8.07
CA ASN A 402 12.78 -1.02 6.76
C ASN A 402 11.36 -0.45 6.60
N ALA A 403 10.58 -0.42 7.70
CA ALA A 403 9.23 0.13 7.76
C ALA A 403 9.02 0.99 9.03
N PRO A 404 8.14 2.00 9.00
CA PRO A 404 7.91 2.87 10.15
C PRO A 404 7.24 2.16 11.32
N MET A 405 8.00 1.90 12.38
CA MET A 405 7.47 1.23 13.57
C MET A 405 8.24 1.57 14.84
N ASN A 406 7.62 1.31 15.99
CA ASN A 406 8.34 1.18 17.25
C ASN A 406 8.43 -0.27 17.71
N CYS A 407 9.40 -0.55 18.57
CA CYS A 407 9.59 -1.84 19.23
C CYS A 407 9.70 -1.68 20.75
N ARG A 408 9.15 -2.63 21.49
CA ARG A 408 9.27 -2.76 22.93
C ARG A 408 9.53 -4.21 23.31
N ALA A 409 10.44 -4.44 24.26
CA ALA A 409 10.72 -5.76 24.81
C ALA A 409 10.20 -5.90 26.24
N THR A 410 9.62 -7.07 26.54
CA THR A 410 9.29 -7.54 27.88
C THR A 410 9.57 -9.04 28.03
N VAL A 411 9.63 -9.52 29.27
CA VAL A 411 9.73 -10.95 29.57
C VAL A 411 8.61 -11.35 30.53
N HIS A 412 7.92 -12.43 30.20
CA HIS A 412 6.87 -13.05 31.00
C HIS A 412 7.39 -14.35 31.63
N GLU A 413 7.31 -14.46 32.96
CA GLU A 413 7.61 -15.69 33.68
C GLU A 413 6.34 -16.53 33.88
N GLU A 414 6.13 -17.55 33.04
CA GLU A 414 5.04 -18.51 33.21
C GLU A 414 5.26 -19.40 34.44
N SER A 415 6.51 -19.78 34.69
CA SER A 415 6.92 -20.52 35.89
C SER A 415 8.41 -20.34 36.19
N ASP A 416 8.86 -20.77 37.37
CA ASP A 416 10.29 -20.80 37.75
C ASP A 416 11.20 -21.52 36.73
N ALA A 417 10.64 -22.31 35.79
CA ALA A 417 11.39 -23.08 34.79
C ALA A 417 11.12 -22.63 33.34
N TRP A 418 10.19 -21.69 33.11
CA TRP A 418 9.73 -21.34 31.76
C TRP A 418 9.36 -19.87 31.64
N TRP A 419 9.92 -19.21 30.64
CA TRP A 419 9.69 -17.80 30.33
C TRP A 419 9.24 -17.62 28.88
N TYR A 420 8.68 -16.46 28.56
CA TYR A 420 8.46 -15.96 27.21
C TYR A 420 9.17 -14.64 27.06
N GLN A 421 10.02 -14.52 26.04
CA GLN A 421 10.45 -13.20 25.55
C GLN A 421 9.41 -12.67 24.58
N ILE A 422 9.14 -11.38 24.68
CA ILE A 422 8.08 -10.73 23.91
C ILE A 422 8.64 -9.48 23.25
N LEU A 423 8.50 -9.40 21.93
CA LEU A 423 8.72 -8.19 21.15
C LEU A 423 7.35 -7.68 20.69
N GLU A 424 7.00 -6.48 21.15
CA GLU A 424 5.79 -5.75 20.75
C GLU A 424 6.19 -4.67 19.74
N PHE A 425 5.42 -4.55 18.67
CA PHE A 425 5.63 -3.60 17.59
C PHE A 425 4.38 -2.77 17.37
N GLU A 426 4.55 -1.52 16.95
CA GLU A 426 3.45 -0.60 16.60
C GLU A 426 3.76 0.05 15.25
N ASN A 427 2.83 -0.01 14.29
CA ASN A 427 2.97 0.69 13.01
C ASN A 427 2.73 2.20 13.23
N LEU A 428 3.74 3.01 12.93
CA LEU A 428 3.70 4.48 13.07
C LEU A 428 3.35 5.20 11.76
N SER A 429 3.29 4.46 10.66
CA SER A 429 2.95 4.94 9.32
C SER A 429 1.47 5.34 9.24
N PRO A 430 1.12 6.33 8.40
CA PRO A 430 -0.28 6.59 8.04
C PRO A 430 -0.89 5.47 7.18
N VAL A 431 -0.08 4.56 6.63
CA VAL A 431 -0.52 3.45 5.77
C VAL A 431 -0.18 2.07 6.36
N PRO A 432 -0.97 1.03 6.03
CA PRO A 432 -0.68 -0.35 6.41
C PRO A 432 0.46 -0.93 5.60
N TYR A 433 1.11 -1.96 6.15
CA TYR A 433 2.01 -2.85 5.42
C TYR A 433 1.74 -4.31 5.81
N HIS A 434 1.89 -5.23 4.86
CA HIS A 434 1.74 -6.67 5.06
C HIS A 434 2.99 -7.27 5.72
N LEU A 435 2.76 -8.18 6.65
CA LEU A 435 3.78 -8.87 7.46
C LEU A 435 4.13 -10.25 6.91
N ASN A 436 3.57 -10.65 5.77
CA ASN A 436 3.93 -11.94 5.17
C ASN A 436 5.41 -11.91 4.76
N ALA A 437 6.11 -13.01 5.02
CA ALA A 437 7.56 -13.14 4.84
C ALA A 437 8.44 -12.16 5.62
N ALA A 438 7.88 -11.30 6.47
CA ALA A 438 8.68 -10.41 7.31
C ALA A 438 9.64 -11.22 8.21
N VAL A 439 10.88 -10.77 8.32
CA VAL A 439 11.93 -11.41 9.13
C VAL A 439 12.26 -10.53 10.32
N ILE A 440 12.05 -11.06 11.52
CA ILE A 440 12.35 -10.39 12.79
C ILE A 440 13.59 -11.05 13.37
N MET A 441 14.64 -10.27 13.61
CA MET A 441 15.92 -10.73 14.14
C MET A 441 16.30 -9.96 15.39
N TRP A 442 16.83 -10.63 16.41
CA TRP A 442 17.29 -9.97 17.65
C TRP A 442 18.24 -10.87 18.44
N ILE A 443 18.98 -10.28 19.38
CA ILE A 443 19.73 -11.01 20.40
C ILE A 443 18.90 -11.01 21.69
N GLY A 444 18.60 -12.21 22.19
CA GLY A 444 17.77 -12.40 23.37
C GLY A 444 18.36 -13.43 24.35
N PRO A 445 17.69 -13.67 25.48
CA PRO A 445 18.07 -14.72 26.40
C PRO A 445 18.04 -16.08 25.69
N SER A 446 19.06 -16.89 25.91
CA SER A 446 19.16 -18.21 25.29
C SER A 446 18.08 -19.15 25.79
N GLY A 447 17.39 -19.80 24.86
CA GLY A 447 16.42 -20.86 25.13
C GLY A 447 17.05 -22.23 25.28
N ALA A 448 18.39 -22.31 25.20
CA ALA A 448 19.16 -23.54 25.26
C ALA A 448 18.72 -24.57 24.19
N ASN A 449 18.15 -24.10 23.07
CA ASN A 449 17.52 -24.93 22.05
C ASN A 449 16.48 -25.89 22.66
N GLY A 450 15.64 -25.37 23.57
CA GLY A 450 14.80 -26.16 24.47
C GLY A 450 13.41 -26.51 23.94
N ASP A 451 12.76 -25.61 23.19
CA ASP A 451 11.53 -25.83 22.42
C ASP A 451 11.20 -24.58 21.57
N LEU A 452 11.47 -24.61 20.27
CA LEU A 452 11.14 -23.51 19.35
C LEU A 452 9.67 -23.46 18.93
N ARG A 453 8.91 -24.53 19.17
CA ARG A 453 7.49 -24.59 18.81
C ARG A 453 6.65 -23.68 19.70
N THR A 454 7.07 -23.50 20.95
CA THR A 454 6.38 -22.66 21.91
C THR A 454 6.60 -21.19 21.57
N GLY A 455 5.65 -20.57 20.88
CA GLY A 455 5.66 -19.15 20.59
C GLY A 455 4.38 -18.72 19.88
N HIS A 456 4.09 -17.43 19.92
CA HIS A 456 2.79 -16.90 19.54
C HIS A 456 2.93 -15.60 18.78
N TYR A 457 2.00 -15.40 17.85
CA TYR A 457 1.79 -14.12 17.18
C TYR A 457 0.48 -13.53 17.66
N ASN A 458 0.53 -12.29 18.14
CA ASN A 458 -0.63 -11.58 18.66
C ASN A 458 -0.91 -10.32 17.85
N ASN A 459 -2.18 -10.10 17.53
CA ASN A 459 -2.70 -8.97 16.77
C ASN A 459 -4.21 -8.90 17.04
N GLU A 460 -4.70 -7.73 17.48
CA GLU A 460 -6.11 -7.49 17.84
C GLU A 460 -7.03 -7.24 16.64
N GLN A 461 -6.46 -6.98 15.46
CA GLN A 461 -7.21 -6.84 14.22
C GLN A 461 -7.55 -8.21 13.60
N ARG A 462 -7.44 -9.29 14.38
CA ARG A 462 -7.95 -10.62 14.02
C ARG A 462 -9.30 -10.84 14.68
N PRO A 463 -10.27 -11.47 14.01
CA PRO A 463 -11.60 -11.66 14.57
C PRO A 463 -11.61 -12.53 15.84
N GLN A 464 -10.66 -13.47 15.96
CA GLN A 464 -10.48 -14.31 17.15
C GLN A 464 -9.09 -14.98 17.16
N PRO A 465 -8.57 -15.45 18.33
CA PRO A 465 -7.19 -15.96 18.47
C PRO A 465 -6.84 -17.19 17.61
N GLY A 466 -7.87 -17.91 17.13
CA GLY A 466 -7.71 -19.10 16.29
C GLY A 466 -7.67 -18.84 14.79
N TRP A 467 -7.76 -17.57 14.36
CA TRP A 467 -7.72 -17.13 12.97
C TRP A 467 -6.55 -16.15 12.81
N GLY A 468 -6.06 -16.01 11.59
CA GLY A 468 -4.98 -15.08 11.27
C GLY A 468 -3.64 -15.45 11.91
N HIS A 469 -3.37 -16.73 12.23
CA HIS A 469 -2.12 -17.10 12.90
C HIS A 469 -1.06 -17.57 11.89
N PRO A 470 0.13 -16.96 11.85
CA PRO A 470 1.19 -17.40 10.95
C PRO A 470 1.82 -18.69 11.46
N GLN A 471 2.36 -19.49 10.55
CA GLN A 471 3.46 -20.37 10.91
C GLN A 471 4.74 -19.56 10.97
N ARG A 472 5.75 -20.10 11.65
CA ARG A 472 7.00 -19.40 11.91
C ARG A 472 8.15 -20.24 11.41
N ASP A 473 8.94 -19.69 10.49
CA ASP A 473 10.23 -20.27 10.19
C ASP A 473 11.25 -19.66 11.15
N VAL A 474 11.74 -20.46 12.09
CA VAL A 474 12.45 -20.00 13.28
C VAL A 474 13.78 -20.71 13.47
N ILE A 475 14.80 -19.91 13.77
CA ILE A 475 16.08 -20.39 14.28
C ILE A 475 16.45 -19.70 15.59
N GLU A 476 17.26 -20.43 16.36
CA GLU A 476 18.00 -19.92 17.50
C GLU A 476 19.45 -20.36 17.32
N VAL A 477 20.39 -19.42 17.44
CA VAL A 477 21.84 -19.69 17.36
C VAL A 477 22.51 -19.12 18.61
N MET A 478 23.31 -19.93 19.30
CA MET A 478 24.07 -19.51 20.49
C MET A 478 25.01 -18.36 20.16
N TYR A 479 24.79 -17.19 20.76
CA TYR A 479 25.53 -15.95 20.49
C TYR A 479 26.64 -15.72 21.52
N ASP A 480 26.31 -15.88 22.82
CA ASP A 480 27.28 -15.76 23.91
C ASP A 480 26.95 -16.77 25.02
N GLU A 481 27.75 -17.83 25.11
CA GLU A 481 27.60 -18.87 26.15
C GLU A 481 27.82 -18.32 27.57
N GLU A 482 28.70 -17.33 27.75
CA GLU A 482 28.97 -16.77 29.08
C GLU A 482 27.83 -15.90 29.55
N GLN A 483 27.21 -15.16 28.63
CA GLN A 483 26.05 -14.30 28.90
C GLN A 483 24.70 -15.02 28.76
N GLN A 484 24.69 -16.30 28.36
CA GLN A 484 23.48 -17.06 28.06
C GLN A 484 22.57 -16.31 27.06
N LEU A 485 23.16 -15.82 25.97
CA LEU A 485 22.44 -15.12 24.90
C LEU A 485 22.42 -15.96 23.63
N SER A 486 21.29 -15.90 22.92
CA SER A 486 21.14 -16.45 21.57
C SER A 486 20.70 -15.34 20.61
N ALA A 487 21.13 -15.45 19.36
CA ALA A 487 20.56 -14.70 18.26
C ALA A 487 19.36 -15.49 17.69
N TYR A 488 18.25 -14.80 17.49
CA TYR A 488 17.00 -15.34 16.99
C TYR A 488 16.67 -14.71 15.65
N ALA A 489 16.12 -15.51 14.74
CA ALA A 489 15.46 -15.03 13.55
C ALA A 489 14.15 -15.78 13.36
N VAL A 490 13.09 -15.02 13.10
CA VAL A 490 11.74 -15.54 12.86
C VAL A 490 11.19 -14.90 11.61
N ARG A 491 10.94 -15.73 10.58
CA ARG A 491 10.20 -15.34 9.40
C ARG A 491 8.73 -15.70 9.57
N ILE A 492 7.86 -14.73 9.33
CA ILE A 492 6.41 -14.89 9.46
C ILE A 492 5.86 -15.49 8.16
N ALA A 493 5.26 -16.68 8.24
CA ALA A 493 4.72 -17.39 7.10
C ALA A 493 3.22 -17.66 7.30
N PHE A 494 2.37 -16.74 6.84
CA PHE A 494 0.93 -16.93 6.90
C PHE A 494 0.46 -17.95 5.86
N HIS A 495 -0.53 -18.76 6.24
CA HIS A 495 -1.21 -19.71 5.36
C HIS A 495 -2.70 -19.68 5.63
N ASP A 496 -3.53 -19.93 4.62
CA ASP A 496 -5.00 -20.00 4.76
C ASP A 496 -5.71 -18.73 5.27
N GLU A 497 -4.98 -17.66 5.58
CA GLU A 497 -5.55 -16.40 6.09
C GLU A 497 -5.64 -15.32 5.00
N PRO A 498 -6.64 -14.43 5.00
CA PRO A 498 -6.70 -13.26 4.11
C PRO A 498 -5.72 -12.14 4.48
N TYR A 499 -5.34 -11.26 3.53
CA TYR A 499 -4.34 -10.20 3.77
C TYR A 499 -4.69 -9.23 4.89
N ASN A 500 -5.96 -8.93 5.08
CA ASN A 500 -6.43 -8.11 6.20
C ASN A 500 -6.09 -8.68 7.59
N MET A 501 -5.75 -9.96 7.71
CA MET A 501 -5.28 -10.58 8.98
C MET A 501 -3.76 -10.70 9.06
N ARG A 502 -3.06 -10.42 7.95
CA ARG A 502 -1.59 -10.47 7.80
C ARG A 502 -0.96 -9.08 7.81
N THR A 503 -1.69 -8.07 8.27
CA THR A 503 -1.36 -6.65 8.09
C THR A 503 -1.05 -5.98 9.42
N ALA A 504 -0.02 -5.14 9.43
CA ALA A 504 0.21 -4.17 10.49
C ALA A 504 -0.54 -2.87 10.15
N TYR A 505 -1.66 -2.63 10.82
CA TYR A 505 -2.49 -1.45 10.58
C TYR A 505 -1.93 -0.18 11.25
N PRO A 506 -2.16 1.01 10.67
CA PRO A 506 -1.76 2.29 11.26
C PRO A 506 -2.17 2.43 12.72
N ASN A 507 -1.23 2.85 13.57
CA ASN A 507 -1.39 3.04 15.02
C ASN A 507 -1.82 1.78 15.79
N GLN A 508 -1.69 0.59 15.21
CA GLN A 508 -2.01 -0.67 15.86
C GLN A 508 -0.78 -1.51 16.15
N ARG A 509 -0.96 -2.41 17.13
CA ARG A 509 0.10 -3.26 17.63
C ARG A 509 -0.02 -4.69 17.16
N TRP A 510 1.14 -5.31 17.04
CA TRP A 510 1.30 -6.74 16.92
C TRP A 510 2.51 -7.19 17.75
N SER A 511 2.59 -8.47 18.11
CA SER A 511 3.73 -8.97 18.87
C SER A 511 4.10 -10.39 18.49
N LEU A 512 5.35 -10.73 18.84
CA LEU A 512 5.89 -12.08 18.78
C LEU A 512 6.32 -12.52 20.18
N GLU A 513 5.89 -13.70 20.58
CA GLU A 513 6.32 -14.39 21.80
C GLU A 513 7.16 -15.61 21.43
N ILE A 514 8.30 -15.81 22.11
CA ILE A 514 9.10 -17.03 22.01
C ILE A 514 9.33 -17.59 23.42
N GLY A 515 8.86 -18.81 23.63
CA GLY A 515 9.04 -19.55 24.86
C GLY A 515 10.48 -20.04 25.02
N MET A 516 10.92 -20.13 26.27
CA MET A 516 12.27 -20.57 26.60
C MET A 516 12.35 -21.19 27.99
N SER A 517 13.39 -22.01 28.17
CA SER A 517 13.77 -22.45 29.50
C SER A 517 14.30 -21.26 30.30
N ALA A 518 13.85 -21.15 31.55
CA ALA A 518 14.42 -20.18 32.49
C ALA A 518 15.92 -20.42 32.68
N ASN A 519 16.69 -19.35 32.85
CA ASN A 519 18.12 -19.42 33.13
C ASN A 519 18.48 -18.62 34.39
N ASP A 520 19.52 -19.04 35.11
CA ASP A 520 19.93 -18.37 36.36
C ASP A 520 20.82 -17.12 36.09
N HIS A 521 20.98 -16.70 34.82
CA HIS A 521 21.85 -15.58 34.45
C HIS A 521 21.19 -14.22 34.71
N PHE A 522 19.86 -14.16 34.58
CA PHE A 522 19.06 -12.95 34.74
C PHE A 522 18.37 -12.87 36.12
N ASP A 523 19.15 -13.12 37.18
CA ASP A 523 18.68 -13.24 38.58
C ASP A 523 18.51 -11.88 39.30
N ASP A 524 18.98 -10.77 38.71
CA ASP A 524 18.89 -9.43 39.30
C ASP A 524 18.40 -8.35 38.33
N GLU A 525 17.82 -7.27 38.89
CA GLU A 525 17.23 -6.13 38.17
C GLU A 525 18.16 -5.57 37.10
N GLN A 526 19.46 -5.41 37.39
CA GLN A 526 20.39 -4.83 36.43
C GLN A 526 20.59 -5.76 35.22
N SER A 527 20.78 -7.05 35.46
CA SER A 527 20.92 -8.04 34.37
C SER A 527 19.67 -8.12 33.48
N ARG A 528 18.48 -7.93 34.07
CA ARG A 528 17.19 -7.93 33.35
C ARG A 528 16.99 -6.66 32.54
N GLU A 529 17.33 -5.50 33.09
CA GLU A 529 17.32 -4.21 32.38
C GLU A 529 18.26 -4.25 31.16
N GLU A 530 19.49 -4.76 31.36
CA GLU A 530 20.48 -4.92 30.28
C GLU A 530 19.98 -5.90 29.19
N LEU A 531 19.26 -6.96 29.58
CA LEU A 531 18.67 -7.93 28.64
C LEU A 531 17.60 -7.30 27.75
N VAL A 532 16.56 -6.69 28.34
CA VAL A 532 15.46 -6.11 27.54
C VAL A 532 15.94 -4.95 26.69
N GLN A 533 16.98 -4.22 27.14
CA GLN A 533 17.66 -3.23 26.31
C GLN A 533 18.39 -3.89 25.12
N THR A 534 19.16 -4.94 25.36
CA THR A 534 19.86 -5.70 24.31
C THR A 534 18.88 -6.23 23.26
N MET A 535 17.74 -6.76 23.70
CA MET A 535 16.70 -7.27 22.79
C MET A 535 16.21 -6.21 21.81
N VAL A 536 15.92 -4.99 22.26
CA VAL A 536 15.44 -3.92 21.38
C VAL A 536 16.57 -3.29 20.59
N GLU A 537 17.73 -3.03 21.20
CA GLU A 537 18.86 -2.37 20.53
C GLU A 537 19.51 -3.24 19.45
N SER A 538 19.38 -4.57 19.53
CA SER A 538 19.79 -5.50 18.47
C SER A 538 18.65 -5.91 17.55
N CYS A 539 17.42 -5.46 17.80
CA CYS A 539 16.28 -5.87 16.99
C CYS A 539 16.35 -5.23 15.60
N HIS A 540 16.14 -6.05 14.58
CA HIS A 540 15.94 -5.63 13.20
C HIS A 540 14.68 -6.30 12.64
N VAL A 541 13.83 -5.52 11.98
CA VAL A 541 12.65 -6.01 11.26
C VAL A 541 12.77 -5.68 9.78
N GLU A 542 12.87 -6.72 8.95
CA GLU A 542 12.84 -6.62 7.50
C GLU A 542 11.45 -7.04 7.01
N VAL A 543 10.62 -6.05 6.67
CA VAL A 543 9.35 -6.26 5.98
C VAL A 543 9.64 -6.48 4.50
N GLU A 544 8.98 -7.45 3.88
CA GLU A 544 9.20 -7.76 2.47
C GLU A 544 8.98 -6.54 1.55
N THR A 545 9.86 -6.36 0.55
CA THR A 545 9.69 -5.36 -0.51
C THR A 545 9.74 -6.04 -1.88
N ASP A 546 9.14 -5.43 -2.91
CA ASP A 546 9.14 -5.94 -4.29
C ASP A 546 8.63 -7.39 -4.47
N MET A 547 7.86 -7.89 -3.51
CA MET A 547 7.35 -9.26 -3.48
C MET A 547 8.45 -10.36 -3.50
N ASP A 548 9.63 -10.06 -2.96
CA ASP A 548 10.81 -10.94 -2.96
C ASP A 548 10.86 -11.99 -1.84
N ARG A 549 9.93 -11.91 -0.90
CA ARG A 549 9.74 -12.76 0.28
C ARG A 549 10.93 -12.80 1.23
N ASN A 550 11.81 -11.80 1.18
CA ASN A 550 13.08 -11.77 1.90
C ASN A 550 13.92 -13.05 1.65
N ASP A 551 13.97 -13.49 0.38
CA ASP A 551 14.63 -14.72 -0.04
C ASP A 551 16.15 -14.71 0.29
N ASP A 552 16.78 -13.54 0.30
CA ASP A 552 18.18 -13.36 0.65
C ASP A 552 18.46 -13.66 2.14
N LEU A 553 17.62 -13.18 3.05
CA LEU A 553 17.67 -13.50 4.48
C LEU A 553 17.30 -14.96 4.74
N LEU A 554 16.27 -15.48 4.05
CA LEU A 554 15.90 -16.89 4.12
C LEU A 554 17.10 -17.81 3.81
N ASP A 555 17.84 -17.48 2.74
CA ASP A 555 19.03 -18.22 2.31
C ASP A 555 20.23 -18.02 3.24
N ALA A 556 20.53 -16.77 3.60
CA ALA A 556 21.71 -16.44 4.42
C ALA A 556 21.63 -17.09 5.81
N LEU A 557 20.44 -17.13 6.40
CA LEU A 557 20.21 -17.60 7.77
C LEU A 557 19.81 -19.08 7.84
N ASP A 558 19.53 -19.71 6.70
CA ASP A 558 18.92 -21.04 6.61
C ASP A 558 17.58 -21.12 7.37
N LEU A 559 16.67 -20.16 7.15
CA LEU A 559 15.34 -20.10 7.79
C LEU A 559 14.36 -21.15 7.24
N ARG A 560 14.77 -22.42 7.24
CA ARG A 560 14.01 -23.58 6.72
C ARG A 560 13.47 -24.50 7.83
N ASN A 561 13.42 -24.00 9.07
CA ASN A 561 12.90 -24.74 10.22
C ASN A 561 11.55 -24.19 10.67
N ARG A 562 10.49 -24.92 10.35
CA ARG A 562 9.10 -24.48 10.47
C ARG A 562 8.45 -24.97 11.74
N MET A 563 7.75 -24.06 12.40
CA MET A 563 6.92 -24.32 13.57
C MET A 563 5.48 -23.93 13.32
N THR A 564 4.57 -24.83 13.70
CA THR A 564 3.17 -24.47 13.89
C THR A 564 3.02 -23.67 15.17
N ASN A 565 2.06 -22.75 15.22
CA ASN A 565 1.62 -22.14 16.48
C ASN A 565 0.95 -23.15 17.42
#